data_AF-A0A7V4PR73-F1
#
_entry.id   AF-A0A7V4PR73-F1
#
_cell.length_a   1.000
_cell.length_b   1.000
_cell.length_c   1.000
_cell.angle_alpha   90.00
_cell.angle_beta   90.00
_cell.angle_gamma   90.00
#
_symmetry.space_group_name_H-M   'P 1'
#
loop_
_entity.id
_entity.type
_entity.pdbx_description
1 polymer ?
#
loop_
_entity_poly.entity_id
_entity_poly.type
_entity_poly.pdbx_seq_one_letter_code
_entity_poly.pdbx_strand_id
1 'polypeptide(L)'
;MDESETALDNEDQALAASHRALLRVPEAAKDIRYWLFVLTGGALLYLVLPPLFFILSTSFVSERGPDAGAFTLKHYATIVGSLAEFWALLWNSLVFSVGSALWALLLGTLLAWLAERTDAPFRNVAYVSAFVAFGIPGIVKVIGWILLLGPKAGLINVAVRDLGGTFPIFNLFSMAGMILVEALVWAPVVFLLMVPPFRSLDPSFEDAALVSGSNNWQVFRRVTLPLALPSVFSVLILTFVRSLEAFEIPALIGLPGGIEVLTTKIFLQFRGHIIPRYGEASAYSVLLIGLVALVLVFYHRATQHAYKFTTVTGRGYRPRRIELGSWRRVGGCCLLLLPLLQILPLVALVWASLLPYMQQLSGKALAVVSLKNYLTAFNDSTIVSAIVN
;
A
#
# COMPACT_ATOMS: atom_id res chain seq x y z
N MET A 1 11.36 -58.40 40.96
CA MET A 1 11.89 -57.17 40.36
C MET A 1 11.59 -57.11 38.86
N ASP A 2 11.52 -58.26 38.18
CA ASP A 2 11.26 -58.36 36.73
C ASP A 2 9.80 -58.08 36.31
N GLU A 3 8.82 -58.39 37.16
CA GLU A 3 7.39 -58.20 36.84
C GLU A 3 6.89 -56.75 36.95
N SER A 4 7.51 -55.92 37.79
CA SER A 4 7.11 -54.50 37.91
C SER A 4 7.66 -53.66 36.76
N GLU A 5 8.81 -54.03 36.22
CA GLU A 5 9.48 -53.32 35.13
C GLU A 5 8.78 -53.58 33.79
N THR A 6 8.36 -54.82 33.56
CA THR A 6 7.52 -55.20 32.40
C THR A 6 6.11 -54.61 32.44
N ALA A 7 5.53 -54.39 33.62
CA ALA A 7 4.23 -53.73 33.75
C ALA A 7 4.29 -52.23 33.38
N LEU A 8 5.33 -51.53 33.82
CA LEU A 8 5.57 -50.11 33.49
C LEU A 8 5.80 -49.90 31.98
N ASP A 9 6.58 -50.78 31.35
CA ASP A 9 6.88 -50.72 29.92
C ASP A 9 5.61 -50.91 29.06
N ASN A 10 4.69 -51.77 29.50
CA ASN A 10 3.41 -51.98 28.81
C ASN A 10 2.48 -50.76 28.94
N GLU A 11 2.50 -50.06 30.08
CA GLU A 11 1.68 -48.88 30.33
C GLU A 11 2.17 -47.68 29.49
N ASP A 12 3.50 -47.49 29.39
CA ASP A 12 4.11 -46.48 28.54
C ASP A 12 3.88 -46.74 27.05
N GLN A 13 3.91 -48.01 26.63
CA GLN A 13 3.56 -48.39 25.25
C GLN A 13 2.07 -48.13 24.94
N ALA A 14 1.18 -48.39 25.89
CA ALA A 14 -0.25 -48.10 25.75
C ALA A 14 -0.54 -46.59 25.69
N LEU A 15 0.14 -45.80 26.52
CA LEU A 15 0.09 -44.33 26.47
C LEU A 15 0.62 -43.79 25.15
N ALA A 16 1.76 -44.29 24.66
CA ALA A 16 2.33 -43.89 23.38
C ALA A 16 1.41 -44.26 22.20
N ALA A 17 0.75 -45.42 22.26
CA ALA A 17 -0.22 -45.85 21.25
C ALA A 17 -1.47 -44.98 21.25
N SER A 18 -2.02 -44.64 22.42
CA SER A 18 -3.20 -43.77 22.53
C SER A 18 -2.92 -42.35 22.05
N HIS A 19 -1.73 -41.82 22.35
CA HIS A 19 -1.29 -40.51 21.89
C HIS A 19 -1.07 -40.48 20.36
N ARG A 20 -0.55 -41.58 19.77
CA ARG A 20 -0.46 -41.73 18.30
C ARG A 20 -1.83 -41.84 17.63
N ALA A 21 -2.82 -42.45 18.28
CA ALA A 21 -4.18 -42.57 17.76
C ALA A 21 -4.91 -41.22 17.75
N LEU A 22 -4.71 -40.39 18.77
CA LEU A 22 -5.29 -39.03 18.85
C LEU A 22 -4.71 -38.06 17.80
N LEU A 23 -3.48 -38.28 17.36
CA LEU A 23 -2.81 -37.46 16.33
C LEU A 23 -3.07 -37.94 14.90
N ARG A 24 -3.72 -39.10 14.70
CA ARG A 24 -4.14 -39.55 13.38
C ARG A 24 -5.35 -38.74 12.93
N VAL A 25 -5.09 -37.70 12.13
CA VAL A 25 -6.15 -37.06 11.33
C VAL A 25 -6.83 -38.17 10.50
N PRO A 26 -8.15 -38.39 10.66
CA PRO A 26 -8.87 -39.42 9.92
C PRO A 26 -8.63 -39.25 8.42
N GLU A 27 -8.46 -40.33 7.66
CA GLU A 27 -8.23 -40.25 6.21
C GLU A 27 -9.31 -39.44 5.50
N ALA A 28 -10.57 -39.58 5.92
CA ALA A 28 -11.70 -38.76 5.45
C ALA A 28 -11.48 -37.24 5.62
N ALA A 29 -10.78 -36.79 6.66
CA ALA A 29 -10.47 -35.38 6.87
C ALA A 29 -9.32 -34.88 5.97
N LYS A 30 -8.44 -35.77 5.49
CA LYS A 30 -7.45 -35.44 4.46
C LYS A 30 -8.11 -35.29 3.09
N ASP A 31 -9.06 -36.17 2.78
CA ASP A 31 -9.85 -36.10 1.54
C ASP A 31 -10.67 -34.81 1.47
N ILE A 32 -11.34 -34.42 2.55
CA ILE A 32 -12.10 -33.16 2.62
C ILE A 32 -11.19 -31.95 2.38
N ARG A 33 -10.00 -31.89 3.01
CA ARG A 33 -9.05 -30.79 2.81
C ARG A 33 -8.54 -30.72 1.38
N TYR A 34 -8.29 -31.88 0.76
CA TYR A 34 -7.89 -31.95 -0.65
C TYR A 34 -8.99 -31.42 -1.57
N TRP A 35 -10.23 -31.89 -1.39
CA TRP A 35 -11.36 -31.41 -2.20
C TRP A 35 -11.66 -29.93 -1.97
N LEU A 36 -11.56 -29.42 -0.74
CA LEU A 36 -11.66 -27.99 -0.45
C LEU A 36 -10.56 -27.19 -1.15
N PHE A 37 -9.31 -27.68 -1.15
CA PHE A 37 -8.21 -27.04 -1.86
C PHE A 37 -8.44 -27.03 -3.37
N VAL A 38 -8.85 -28.16 -3.96
CA VAL A 38 -9.14 -28.28 -5.39
C VAL A 38 -10.32 -27.39 -5.78
N LEU A 39 -11.40 -27.38 -5.00
CA LEU A 39 -12.58 -26.55 -5.26
C LEU A 39 -12.26 -25.07 -5.13
N THR A 40 -11.53 -24.67 -4.09
CA THR A 40 -11.10 -23.27 -3.90
C THR A 40 -10.13 -22.84 -4.99
N GLY A 41 -9.15 -23.68 -5.32
CA GLY A 41 -8.20 -23.42 -6.40
C GLY A 41 -8.88 -23.33 -7.77
N GLY A 42 -9.80 -24.25 -8.06
CA GLY A 42 -10.61 -24.22 -9.28
C GLY A 42 -11.49 -22.98 -9.38
N ALA A 43 -12.15 -22.58 -8.28
CA ALA A 43 -12.95 -21.36 -8.22
C ALA A 43 -12.09 -20.10 -8.45
N LEU A 44 -10.90 -20.02 -7.82
CA LEU A 44 -9.98 -18.90 -8.03
C LEU A 44 -9.49 -18.82 -9.48
N LEU A 45 -9.11 -19.95 -10.07
CA LEU A 45 -8.69 -20.00 -11.48
C LEU A 45 -9.83 -19.58 -12.41
N TYR A 46 -11.06 -20.03 -12.14
CA TYR A 46 -12.23 -19.63 -12.92
C TYR A 46 -12.55 -18.13 -12.78
N LEU A 47 -12.32 -17.50 -11.63
CA LEU A 47 -12.57 -16.07 -11.45
C LEU A 47 -11.47 -15.19 -12.06
N VAL A 48 -10.23 -15.69 -12.11
CA VAL A 48 -9.06 -14.90 -12.53
C VAL A 48 -8.68 -15.11 -14.00
N LEU A 49 -8.72 -16.34 -14.51
CA LEU A 49 -8.23 -16.65 -15.86
C LEU A 49 -9.10 -16.07 -16.98
N PRO A 50 -10.44 -16.10 -16.94
CA PRO A 50 -11.26 -15.56 -18.01
C PRO A 50 -11.01 -14.06 -18.30
N PRO A 51 -11.04 -13.13 -17.33
CA PRO A 51 -10.77 -11.73 -17.62
C PRO A 51 -9.35 -11.49 -18.14
N LEU A 52 -8.35 -12.22 -17.61
CA LEU A 52 -6.97 -12.16 -18.12
C LEU A 52 -6.88 -12.67 -19.56
N PHE A 53 -7.58 -13.76 -19.87
CA PHE A 53 -7.67 -14.30 -21.23
C PHE A 53 -8.37 -13.32 -22.17
N PHE A 54 -9.44 -12.64 -21.74
CA PHE A 54 -10.10 -11.62 -22.55
C PHE A 54 -9.18 -10.43 -22.83
N ILE A 55 -8.44 -9.94 -21.83
CA ILE A 55 -7.44 -8.88 -22.02
C ILE A 55 -6.36 -9.34 -23.01
N LEU A 56 -5.80 -10.52 -22.80
CA LEU A 56 -4.75 -11.04 -23.67
C LEU A 56 -5.24 -11.30 -25.10
N SER A 57 -6.42 -11.89 -25.27
CA SER A 57 -6.97 -12.14 -26.61
C SER A 57 -7.32 -10.84 -27.34
N THR A 58 -7.96 -9.89 -26.65
CA THR A 58 -8.34 -8.60 -27.23
C THR A 58 -7.12 -7.78 -27.66
N SER A 59 -5.97 -7.92 -27.00
CA SER A 59 -4.73 -7.24 -27.41
C SER A 59 -4.15 -7.76 -28.74
N PHE A 60 -4.56 -8.95 -29.19
CA PHE A 60 -4.14 -9.57 -30.45
C PHE A 60 -5.25 -9.62 -31.51
N VAL A 61 -6.39 -8.99 -31.27
CA VAL A 61 -7.54 -9.03 -32.18
C VAL A 61 -7.82 -7.64 -32.76
N SER A 62 -8.07 -7.59 -34.07
CA SER A 62 -8.52 -6.36 -34.72
C SER A 62 -9.95 -6.07 -34.33
N GLU A 63 -10.20 -4.84 -33.86
CA GLU A 63 -11.51 -4.43 -33.36
C GLU A 63 -12.45 -3.93 -34.44
N ARG A 64 -11.91 -3.48 -35.57
CA ARG A 64 -12.64 -2.67 -36.56
C ARG A 64 -12.22 -3.00 -37.97
N GLY A 65 -13.13 -2.70 -38.90
CA GLY A 65 -12.91 -2.87 -40.34
C GLY A 65 -13.25 -4.29 -40.83
N PRO A 66 -12.91 -4.58 -42.09
CA PRO A 66 -13.20 -5.88 -42.72
C PRO A 66 -12.53 -7.06 -42.00
N ASP A 67 -11.40 -6.80 -41.35
CA ASP A 67 -10.61 -7.80 -40.63
C ASP A 67 -10.97 -7.89 -39.14
N ALA A 68 -12.13 -7.37 -38.72
CA ALA A 68 -12.56 -7.46 -37.33
C ALA A 68 -12.63 -8.94 -36.87
N GLY A 69 -12.01 -9.26 -35.73
CA GLY A 69 -11.86 -10.63 -35.26
C GLY A 69 -10.59 -11.34 -35.74
N ALA A 70 -9.85 -10.79 -36.71
CA ALA A 70 -8.59 -11.36 -37.17
C ALA A 70 -7.44 -11.07 -36.20
N PHE A 71 -6.45 -11.98 -36.18
CA PHE A 71 -5.22 -11.80 -35.42
C PHE A 71 -4.42 -10.59 -35.95
N THR A 72 -3.94 -9.73 -35.04
CA THR A 72 -3.17 -8.53 -35.38
C THR A 72 -2.14 -8.18 -34.31
N LEU A 73 -1.02 -7.61 -34.74
CA LEU A 73 -0.01 -6.98 -33.88
C LEU A 73 -0.05 -5.44 -33.96
N LYS A 74 -1.06 -4.89 -34.64
CA LYS A 74 -1.16 -3.46 -34.92
C LYS A 74 -1.16 -2.62 -33.65
N HIS A 75 -1.87 -3.07 -32.59
CA HIS A 75 -1.92 -2.35 -31.31
C HIS A 75 -0.53 -2.16 -30.71
N TYR A 76 0.29 -3.21 -30.68
CA TYR A 76 1.69 -3.13 -30.22
C TYR A 76 2.57 -2.30 -31.15
N ALA A 77 2.38 -2.44 -32.47
CA ALA A 77 3.10 -1.63 -33.45
C ALA A 77 2.78 -0.13 -33.31
N THR A 78 1.54 0.24 -32.97
CA THR A 78 1.16 1.63 -32.68
C THR A 78 1.83 2.13 -31.41
N ILE A 79 1.87 1.33 -30.34
CA ILE A 79 2.54 1.69 -29.09
C ILE A 79 4.04 1.94 -29.32
N VAL A 80 4.71 1.01 -30.01
CA VAL A 80 6.15 1.11 -30.29
C VAL A 80 6.44 2.16 -31.35
N GLY A 81 5.54 2.41 -32.30
CA GLY A 81 5.68 3.44 -33.33
C GLY A 81 5.81 4.86 -32.74
N SER A 82 5.24 5.10 -31.57
CA SER A 82 5.41 6.32 -30.77
C SER A 82 6.44 6.12 -29.65
N LEU A 83 7.70 5.79 -29.98
CA LEU A 83 8.76 5.47 -29.01
C LEU A 83 8.91 6.53 -27.89
N ALA A 84 8.82 7.81 -28.24
CA ALA A 84 8.97 8.89 -27.27
C ALA A 84 7.84 8.90 -26.23
N GLU A 85 6.59 8.74 -26.67
CA GLU A 85 5.43 8.67 -25.76
C GLU A 85 5.46 7.41 -24.90
N PHE A 86 5.79 6.26 -25.50
CA PHE A 86 5.91 5.01 -24.79
C PHE A 86 7.00 5.07 -23.71
N TRP A 87 8.16 5.62 -24.04
CA TRP A 87 9.25 5.78 -23.08
C TRP A 87 8.89 6.76 -21.96
N ALA A 88 8.27 7.90 -22.29
CA ALA A 88 7.78 8.84 -21.29
C ALA A 88 6.77 8.18 -20.34
N LEU A 89 5.86 7.36 -20.87
CA LEU A 89 4.85 6.64 -20.09
C LEU A 89 5.49 5.63 -19.13
N LEU A 90 6.44 4.82 -19.61
CA LEU A 90 7.19 3.87 -18.79
C LEU A 90 7.99 4.60 -17.71
N TRP A 91 8.71 5.65 -18.10
CA TRP A 91 9.54 6.43 -17.19
C TRP A 91 8.70 7.11 -16.11
N ASN A 92 7.58 7.74 -16.48
CA ASN A 92 6.66 8.35 -15.52
C ASN A 92 6.11 7.31 -14.53
N SER A 93 5.71 6.14 -15.04
CA SER A 93 5.19 5.04 -14.20
C SER A 93 6.25 4.54 -13.22
N LEU A 94 7.49 4.39 -13.66
CA LEU A 94 8.62 3.96 -12.81
C LEU A 94 9.02 5.02 -11.80
N VAL A 95 9.20 6.28 -12.21
CA VAL A 95 9.55 7.39 -11.31
C VAL A 95 8.48 7.57 -10.24
N PHE A 96 7.20 7.54 -10.63
CA PHE A 96 6.08 7.60 -9.70
C PHE A 96 6.11 6.44 -8.71
N SER A 97 6.15 5.19 -9.19
CA SER A 97 6.06 4.01 -8.32
C SER A 97 7.28 3.81 -7.43
N VAL A 98 8.50 3.99 -7.96
CA VAL A 98 9.74 3.92 -7.16
C VAL A 98 9.80 5.06 -6.15
N GLY A 99 9.53 6.30 -6.57
CA GLY A 99 9.54 7.45 -5.69
C GLY A 99 8.56 7.31 -4.53
N SER A 100 7.32 6.90 -4.84
CA SER A 100 6.26 6.69 -3.84
C SER A 100 6.63 5.58 -2.87
N ALA A 101 7.12 4.45 -3.37
CA ALA A 101 7.50 3.32 -2.53
C ALA A 101 8.68 3.64 -1.61
N LEU A 102 9.70 4.35 -2.09
CA LEU A 102 10.84 4.75 -1.26
C LEU A 102 10.44 5.71 -0.15
N TRP A 103 9.61 6.72 -0.45
CA TRP A 103 9.14 7.67 0.56
C TRP A 103 8.17 7.04 1.56
N ALA A 104 7.23 6.21 1.10
CA ALA A 104 6.34 5.44 1.97
C ALA A 104 7.15 4.53 2.90
N LEU A 105 8.13 3.81 2.36
CA LEU A 105 9.02 2.93 3.11
C LEU A 105 9.81 3.70 4.15
N LEU A 106 10.43 4.82 3.76
CA LEU A 106 11.21 5.66 4.67
C LEU A 106 10.36 6.13 5.85
N LEU A 107 9.19 6.71 5.58
CA LEU A 107 8.29 7.23 6.61
C LEU A 107 7.73 6.10 7.49
N GLY A 108 7.14 5.07 6.89
CA GLY A 108 6.52 3.97 7.63
C GLY A 108 7.52 3.16 8.44
N THR A 109 8.71 2.88 7.90
CA THR A 109 9.77 2.15 8.61
C THR A 109 10.32 2.95 9.79
N LEU A 110 10.57 4.24 9.60
CA LEU A 110 11.05 5.11 10.68
C LEU A 110 10.04 5.16 11.84
N LEU A 111 8.75 5.31 11.52
CA LEU A 111 7.68 5.35 12.50
C LEU A 111 7.49 3.99 13.20
N ALA A 112 7.64 2.89 12.46
CA ALA A 112 7.54 1.54 13.02
C ALA A 112 8.69 1.25 13.98
N TRP A 113 9.91 1.62 13.59
CA TRP A 113 11.09 1.53 14.47
C TRP A 113 10.88 2.36 15.74
N LEU A 114 10.39 3.59 15.59
CA LEU A 114 10.13 4.48 16.72
C LEU A 114 9.08 3.89 17.68
N ALA A 115 8.00 3.31 17.17
CA ALA A 115 6.94 2.70 17.98
C ALA A 115 7.37 1.41 18.70
N GLU A 116 8.23 0.60 18.07
CA GLU A 116 8.61 -0.73 18.59
C GLU A 116 9.92 -0.74 19.37
N ARG A 117 10.90 0.08 19.00
CA ARG A 117 12.26 0.04 19.57
C ARG A 117 12.54 1.15 20.57
N THR A 118 11.68 2.17 20.71
CA THR A 118 11.90 3.30 21.62
C THR A 118 10.78 3.47 22.65
N ASP A 119 11.00 4.34 23.64
CA ASP A 119 10.01 4.74 24.64
C ASP A 119 9.09 5.90 24.22
N ALA A 120 9.01 6.19 22.92
CA ALA A 120 8.14 7.24 22.37
C ALA A 120 6.66 7.07 22.80
N PRO A 121 6.00 8.15 23.26
CA PRO A 121 4.59 8.10 23.65
C PRO A 121 3.68 8.01 22.41
N PHE A 122 2.38 7.79 22.62
CA PHE A 122 1.34 7.75 21.56
C PHE A 122 1.42 6.60 20.55
N ARG A 123 2.28 5.60 20.75
CA ARG A 123 2.32 4.40 19.91
C ARG A 123 0.96 3.75 19.67
N ASN A 124 0.09 3.70 20.68
CA ASN A 124 -1.25 3.12 20.55
C ASN A 124 -2.12 3.94 19.58
N VAL A 125 -2.00 5.27 19.61
CA VAL A 125 -2.70 6.16 18.69
C VAL A 125 -2.17 5.95 17.27
N ALA A 126 -0.85 5.83 17.10
CA ALA A 126 -0.23 5.48 15.82
C ALA A 126 -0.80 4.16 15.26
N TYR A 127 -0.84 3.10 16.08
CA TYR A 127 -1.44 1.82 15.69
C TYR A 127 -2.91 1.94 15.27
N VAL A 128 -3.75 2.53 16.13
CA VAL A 128 -5.18 2.69 15.84
C VAL A 128 -5.37 3.49 14.56
N SER A 129 -4.65 4.60 14.39
CA SER A 129 -4.74 5.43 13.19
C SER A 129 -4.31 4.70 11.92
N ALA A 130 -3.27 3.85 12.00
CA ALA A 130 -2.81 3.07 10.87
C ALA A 130 -3.84 2.00 10.46
N PHE A 131 -4.55 1.39 11.41
CA PHE A 131 -5.66 0.50 11.09
C PHE A 131 -6.86 1.25 10.52
N VAL A 132 -7.20 2.42 11.07
CA VAL A 132 -8.27 3.29 10.55
C VAL A 132 -8.00 3.71 9.10
N ALA A 133 -6.73 3.78 8.68
CA ALA A 133 -6.36 4.11 7.31
C ALA A 133 -6.96 3.14 6.27
N PHE A 134 -7.26 1.89 6.63
CA PHE A 134 -7.93 0.93 5.73
C PHE A 134 -9.42 1.22 5.53
N GLY A 135 -10.07 1.89 6.48
CA GLY A 135 -11.50 2.21 6.41
C GLY A 135 -11.82 3.41 5.54
N ILE A 136 -10.83 4.22 5.18
CA ILE A 136 -11.01 5.43 4.38
C ILE A 136 -10.70 5.10 2.91
N PRO A 137 -11.66 5.23 1.98
CA PRO A 137 -11.43 5.00 0.55
C PRO A 137 -10.29 5.87 0.01
N GLY A 138 -9.48 5.30 -0.89
CA GLY A 138 -8.30 5.99 -1.45
C GLY A 138 -8.69 7.29 -2.14
N ILE A 139 -9.70 7.26 -3.02
CA ILE A 139 -10.17 8.43 -3.77
C ILE A 139 -10.55 9.61 -2.88
N VAL A 140 -11.16 9.33 -1.71
CA VAL A 140 -11.53 10.33 -0.70
C VAL A 140 -10.29 11.00 -0.13
N LYS A 141 -9.22 10.24 0.15
CA LYS A 141 -7.95 10.80 0.61
C LYS A 141 -7.31 11.69 -0.47
N VAL A 142 -7.30 11.24 -1.72
CA VAL A 142 -6.70 11.99 -2.83
C VAL A 142 -7.40 13.34 -3.01
N ILE A 143 -8.74 13.35 -3.02
CA ILE A 143 -9.53 14.60 -3.09
C ILE A 143 -9.22 15.49 -1.88
N GLY A 144 -9.19 14.95 -0.66
CA GLY A 144 -8.83 15.70 0.53
C GLY A 144 -7.44 16.34 0.46
N TRP A 145 -6.44 15.63 -0.08
CA TRP A 145 -5.11 16.18 -0.32
C TRP A 145 -5.10 17.25 -1.41
N ILE A 146 -5.90 17.12 -2.46
CA ILE A 146 -6.09 18.17 -3.47
C ILE A 146 -6.68 19.43 -2.85
N LEU A 147 -7.68 19.30 -1.98
CA LEU A 147 -8.27 20.42 -1.25
C LEU A 147 -7.28 21.06 -0.26
N LEU A 148 -6.33 20.29 0.27
CA LEU A 148 -5.35 20.81 1.21
C LEU A 148 -4.15 21.49 0.51
N LEU A 149 -3.62 20.86 -0.54
CA LEU A 149 -2.33 21.19 -1.16
C LEU A 149 -2.43 21.66 -2.62
N GLY A 150 -3.63 21.73 -3.19
CA GLY A 150 -3.81 22.21 -4.56
C GLY A 150 -3.16 23.58 -4.78
N PRO A 151 -2.48 23.83 -5.92
CA PRO A 151 -1.70 25.06 -6.14
C PRO A 151 -2.55 26.33 -6.15
N LYS A 152 -3.78 26.27 -6.66
CA LYS A 152 -4.64 27.47 -6.83
C LYS A 152 -5.52 27.76 -5.62
N ALA A 153 -6.07 26.73 -4.99
CA ALA A 153 -7.09 26.87 -3.95
C ALA A 153 -6.83 26.03 -2.69
N GLY A 154 -5.70 25.32 -2.63
CA GLY A 154 -5.36 24.48 -1.49
C GLY A 154 -5.23 25.29 -0.21
N LEU A 155 -5.86 24.83 0.87
CA LEU A 155 -5.92 25.56 2.15
C LEU A 155 -4.53 25.98 2.65
N ILE A 156 -3.51 25.13 2.48
CA ILE A 156 -2.14 25.43 2.92
C ILE A 156 -1.47 26.47 2.02
N ASN A 157 -1.56 26.31 0.69
CA ASN A 157 -0.98 27.26 -0.25
C ASN A 157 -1.58 28.66 -0.05
N VAL A 158 -2.90 28.74 0.13
CA VAL A 158 -3.61 30.00 0.36
C VAL A 158 -3.19 30.63 1.70
N ALA A 159 -3.08 29.85 2.77
CA ALA A 159 -2.62 30.36 4.06
C ALA A 159 -1.19 30.94 3.98
N VAL A 160 -0.28 30.29 3.24
CA VAL A 160 1.09 30.79 3.04
C VAL A 160 1.11 32.11 2.27
N ARG A 161 0.29 32.25 1.22
CA ARG A 161 0.14 33.50 0.47
C ARG A 161 -0.31 34.65 1.37
N ASP A 162 -1.30 34.40 2.22
CA ASP A 162 -1.88 35.42 3.09
C ASP A 162 -0.91 35.87 4.20
N LEU A 163 0.04 35.00 4.57
CA LEU A 163 1.18 35.35 5.42
C LEU A 163 2.31 36.09 4.68
N GLY A 164 2.10 36.46 3.41
CA GLY A 164 3.09 37.15 2.57
C GLY A 164 4.16 36.24 1.96
N GLY A 165 3.96 34.92 1.99
CA GLY A 165 4.87 33.94 1.41
C GLY A 165 4.74 33.78 -0.11
N THR A 166 5.62 32.98 -0.69
CA THR A 166 5.56 32.61 -2.11
C THR A 166 4.34 31.74 -2.40
N PHE A 167 3.71 31.98 -3.56
CA PHE A 167 2.47 31.30 -3.94
C PHE A 167 2.49 30.81 -5.39
N PRO A 168 2.22 29.51 -5.66
CA PRO A 168 2.08 28.44 -4.68
C PRO A 168 3.42 28.05 -4.05
N ILE A 169 3.44 27.65 -2.77
CA ILE A 169 4.63 27.06 -2.15
C ILE A 169 4.89 25.65 -2.70
N PHE A 170 3.82 24.94 -3.07
CA PHE A 170 3.88 23.58 -3.59
C PHE A 170 2.86 23.37 -4.71
N ASN A 171 3.31 22.82 -5.84
CA ASN A 171 2.43 22.38 -6.92
C ASN A 171 2.10 20.90 -6.78
N LEU A 172 0.90 20.60 -6.27
CA LEU A 172 0.42 19.24 -6.14
C LEU A 172 0.22 18.54 -7.50
N PHE A 173 -0.18 19.25 -8.55
CA PHE A 173 -0.38 18.69 -9.90
C PHE A 173 0.96 18.54 -10.61
N SER A 174 1.83 17.69 -10.06
CA SER A 174 3.18 17.41 -10.53
C SER A 174 3.60 16.00 -10.14
N MET A 175 4.68 15.49 -10.74
CA MET A 175 5.24 14.17 -10.40
C MET A 175 5.63 14.10 -8.91
N ALA A 176 6.22 15.17 -8.37
CA ALA A 176 6.56 15.25 -6.96
C ALA A 176 5.32 15.24 -6.06
N GLY A 177 4.24 15.91 -6.46
CA GLY A 177 2.95 15.86 -5.77
C GLY A 177 2.31 14.48 -5.79
N MET A 178 2.35 13.78 -6.93
CA MET A 178 1.91 12.39 -7.03
C MET A 178 2.68 11.49 -6.06
N ILE A 179 4.02 11.55 -6.10
CA ILE A 179 4.90 10.75 -5.22
C ILE A 179 4.62 11.04 -3.75
N LEU A 180 4.48 12.32 -3.40
CA LEU A 180 4.21 12.72 -2.01
C LEU A 180 2.88 12.13 -1.53
N VAL A 181 1.78 12.34 -2.26
CA VAL A 181 0.46 11.89 -1.78
C VAL A 181 0.38 10.36 -1.72
N GLU A 182 0.91 9.65 -2.72
CA GLU A 182 0.94 8.17 -2.70
C GLU A 182 1.74 7.69 -1.48
N ALA A 183 2.90 8.29 -1.22
CA ALA A 183 3.72 7.96 -0.06
C ALA A 183 3.00 8.20 1.27
N LEU A 184 2.30 9.33 1.42
CA LEU A 184 1.55 9.66 2.64
C LEU A 184 0.34 8.73 2.85
N VAL A 185 -0.31 8.30 1.76
CA VAL A 185 -1.43 7.34 1.80
C VAL A 185 -0.94 5.96 2.22
N TRP A 186 0.23 5.52 1.74
CA TRP A 186 0.80 4.20 2.04
C TRP A 186 1.62 4.13 3.33
N ALA A 187 2.14 5.24 3.85
CA ALA A 187 2.97 5.26 5.07
C ALA A 187 2.36 4.52 6.29
N PRO A 188 1.04 4.61 6.59
CA PRO A 188 0.45 3.84 7.69
C PRO A 188 0.42 2.32 7.44
N VAL A 189 0.25 1.91 6.17
CA VAL A 189 0.28 0.49 5.80
C VAL A 189 1.69 -0.05 5.92
N VAL A 190 2.68 0.68 5.39
CA VAL A 190 4.10 0.34 5.55
C VAL A 190 4.47 0.26 7.04
N PHE A 191 4.01 1.20 7.87
CA PHE A 191 4.19 1.16 9.31
C PHE A 191 3.74 -0.19 9.89
N LEU A 192 2.51 -0.63 9.57
CA LEU A 192 1.98 -1.91 10.05
C LEU A 192 2.77 -3.11 9.53
N LEU A 193 3.25 -3.07 8.28
CA LEU A 193 4.05 -4.15 7.70
C LEU A 193 5.46 -4.24 8.31
N MET A 194 6.02 -3.13 8.77
CA MET A 194 7.34 -3.06 9.38
C MET A 194 7.34 -3.33 10.89
N VAL A 195 6.19 -3.31 11.56
CA VAL A 195 6.07 -3.63 12.98
C VAL A 195 6.50 -5.07 13.32
N PRO A 196 5.97 -6.14 12.66
CA PRO A 196 6.36 -7.51 12.96
C PRO A 196 7.86 -7.79 12.87
N PRO A 197 8.60 -7.40 11.79
CA PRO A 197 10.02 -7.65 11.72
C PRO A 197 10.80 -6.91 12.80
N PHE A 198 10.39 -5.68 13.16
CA PHE A 198 10.99 -5.00 14.30
C PHE A 198 10.60 -5.60 15.65
N ARG A 199 9.48 -6.30 15.78
CA ARG A 199 9.12 -6.99 17.02
C ARG A 199 9.85 -8.33 17.17
N SER A 200 10.19 -8.98 16.05
CA SER A 200 10.80 -10.32 16.04
C SER A 200 12.32 -10.35 16.15
N LEU A 201 13.04 -9.24 15.95
CA LEU A 201 14.52 -9.28 16.09
C LEU A 201 14.90 -9.54 17.55
N ASP A 202 15.79 -10.52 17.74
CA ASP A 202 16.38 -10.84 19.03
C ASP A 202 17.16 -9.61 19.56
N PRO A 203 16.77 -9.05 20.72
CA PRO A 203 17.45 -7.88 21.27
C PRO A 203 18.86 -8.20 21.79
N SER A 204 19.25 -9.48 21.91
CA SER A 204 20.60 -9.88 22.32
C SER A 204 21.70 -9.29 21.42
N PHE A 205 21.44 -9.14 20.11
CA PHE A 205 22.36 -8.49 19.19
C PHE A 205 22.52 -6.99 19.45
N GLU A 206 21.42 -6.33 19.84
CA GLU A 206 21.41 -4.90 20.19
C GLU A 206 22.13 -4.67 21.52
N ASP A 207 21.87 -5.51 22.52
CA ASP A 207 22.53 -5.48 23.83
C ASP A 207 24.04 -5.74 23.72
N ALA A 208 24.47 -6.72 22.92
CA ALA A 208 25.88 -7.00 22.67
C ALA A 208 26.61 -5.82 22.02
N ALA A 209 25.95 -5.12 21.10
CA ALA A 209 26.48 -3.93 20.47
C ALA A 209 26.61 -2.75 21.45
N LEU A 210 25.63 -2.55 22.34
CA LEU A 210 25.68 -1.55 23.41
C LEU A 210 26.83 -1.83 24.40
N VAL A 211 26.99 -3.08 24.85
CA VAL A 211 28.09 -3.49 25.76
C VAL A 211 29.45 -3.30 25.09
N SER A 212 29.51 -3.47 23.77
CA SER A 212 30.71 -3.23 22.96
C SER A 212 30.97 -1.74 22.67
N GLY A 213 30.26 -0.83 23.34
CA GLY A 213 30.47 0.62 23.27
C GLY A 213 29.74 1.33 22.12
N SER A 214 28.81 0.65 21.42
CA SER A 214 27.97 1.31 20.43
C SER A 214 26.92 2.20 21.11
N ASN A 215 26.63 3.36 20.52
CA ASN A 215 25.47 4.16 20.89
C ASN A 215 24.19 3.71 20.14
N ASN A 216 23.03 4.18 20.57
CA ASN A 216 21.72 3.78 20.01
C ASN A 216 21.61 3.98 18.48
N TRP A 217 22.21 5.04 17.92
CA TRP A 217 22.21 5.27 16.48
C TRP A 217 23.09 4.26 15.73
N GLN A 218 24.25 3.93 16.30
CA GLN A 218 25.13 2.90 15.76
C GLN A 218 24.47 1.52 15.81
N VAL A 219 23.78 1.19 16.91
CA VAL A 219 22.99 -0.05 17.03
C VAL A 219 21.92 -0.10 15.95
N PHE A 220 21.11 0.95 15.78
CA PHE A 220 20.09 1.00 14.74
C PHE A 220 20.69 0.76 13.34
N ARG A 221 21.71 1.55 12.97
CA ARG A 221 22.26 1.53 11.61
C ARG A 221 23.07 0.26 11.29
N ARG A 222 23.77 -0.31 12.28
CA ARG A 222 24.70 -1.44 12.07
C ARG A 222 24.13 -2.80 12.45
N VAL A 223 23.07 -2.83 13.27
CA VAL A 223 22.49 -4.07 13.78
C VAL A 223 21.01 -4.15 13.39
N THR A 224 20.17 -3.27 13.92
CA THR A 224 18.70 -3.36 13.75
C THR A 224 18.27 -3.27 12.28
N LEU A 225 18.74 -2.26 11.55
CA LEU A 225 18.35 -2.04 10.16
C LEU A 225 18.87 -3.13 9.22
N PRO A 226 20.17 -3.54 9.27
CA PRO A 226 20.67 -4.66 8.46
C PRO A 226 19.92 -5.98 8.71
N LEU A 227 19.56 -6.28 9.96
CA LEU A 227 18.76 -7.47 10.28
C LEU A 227 17.33 -7.37 9.74
N ALA A 228 16.77 -6.16 9.65
CA ALA A 228 15.46 -5.90 9.07
C ALA A 228 15.46 -5.79 7.54
N LEU A 229 16.63 -5.66 6.88
CA LEU A 229 16.73 -5.41 5.43
C LEU A 229 15.94 -6.39 4.56
N PRO A 230 15.90 -7.72 4.82
CA PRO A 230 15.11 -8.63 3.99
C PRO A 230 13.60 -8.30 4.04
N SER A 231 13.11 -7.89 5.22
CA SER A 231 11.73 -7.43 5.39
C SER A 231 11.51 -6.06 4.76
N VAL A 232 12.44 -5.12 4.95
CA VAL A 232 12.40 -3.79 4.31
C VAL A 232 12.30 -3.92 2.79
N PHE A 233 13.11 -4.79 2.19
CA PHE A 233 13.10 -5.06 0.75
C PHE A 233 11.79 -5.69 0.28
N SER A 234 11.23 -6.59 1.09
CA SER A 234 9.93 -7.20 0.79
C SER A 234 8.80 -6.18 0.81
N VAL A 235 8.79 -5.29 1.81
CA VAL A 235 7.81 -4.21 1.92
C VAL A 235 8.03 -3.16 0.82
N LEU A 236 9.27 -2.88 0.44
CA LEU A 236 9.60 -1.98 -0.67
C LEU A 236 8.99 -2.47 -1.98
N ILE A 237 9.21 -3.74 -2.33
CA ILE A 237 8.68 -4.32 -3.57
C ILE A 237 7.15 -4.35 -3.53
N LEU A 238 6.56 -4.78 -2.41
CA LEU A 238 5.10 -4.75 -2.26
C LEU A 238 4.55 -3.33 -2.49
N THR A 239 5.14 -2.32 -1.84
CA THR A 239 4.68 -0.93 -1.96
C THR A 239 4.91 -0.38 -3.37
N PHE A 240 6.00 -0.76 -4.03
CA PHE A 240 6.28 -0.43 -5.43
C PHE A 240 5.23 -1.01 -6.37
N VAL A 241 4.91 -2.31 -6.25
CA VAL A 241 3.87 -2.95 -7.08
C VAL A 241 2.52 -2.25 -6.88
N ARG A 242 2.18 -1.94 -5.63
CA ARG A 242 0.94 -1.23 -5.31
C ARG A 242 0.90 0.19 -5.89
N SER A 243 2.02 0.91 -5.87
CA SER A 243 2.12 2.25 -6.47
C SER A 243 2.08 2.18 -8.00
N LEU A 244 2.67 1.13 -8.61
CA LEU A 244 2.66 0.92 -10.06
C LEU A 244 1.25 0.62 -10.61
N GLU A 245 0.43 -0.07 -9.81
CA GLU A 245 -0.97 -0.37 -10.11
C GLU A 245 -1.94 0.76 -9.69
N ALA A 246 -1.45 1.83 -9.06
CA ALA A 246 -2.30 2.91 -8.58
C ALA A 246 -2.95 3.66 -9.75
N PHE A 247 -4.25 3.93 -9.62
CA PHE A 247 -5.02 4.68 -10.62
C PHE A 247 -5.48 6.04 -10.11
N GLU A 248 -5.98 6.11 -8.87
CA GLU A 248 -6.65 7.30 -8.33
C GLU A 248 -5.75 8.54 -8.30
N ILE A 249 -4.50 8.40 -7.83
CA ILE A 249 -3.53 9.51 -7.78
C ILE A 249 -3.11 9.94 -9.18
N PRO A 250 -2.65 9.05 -10.07
CA PRO A 250 -2.37 9.45 -11.44
C PRO A 250 -3.57 10.08 -12.16
N ALA A 251 -4.79 9.59 -11.94
CA ALA A 251 -5.99 10.14 -12.57
C ALA A 251 -6.37 11.53 -12.04
N LEU A 252 -6.34 11.74 -10.72
CA LEU A 252 -6.80 12.98 -10.10
C LEU A 252 -5.72 14.05 -9.93
N ILE A 253 -4.45 13.66 -9.94
CA ILE A 253 -3.30 14.57 -9.77
C ILE A 253 -2.43 14.60 -11.03
N GLY A 254 -2.12 13.44 -11.60
CA GLY A 254 -1.26 13.32 -12.79
C GLY A 254 -1.90 13.91 -14.04
N LEU A 255 -3.11 13.48 -14.41
CA LEU A 255 -3.78 13.95 -15.62
C LEU A 255 -3.99 15.48 -15.65
N PRO A 256 -4.48 16.14 -14.58
CA PRO A 256 -4.55 17.61 -14.56
C PRO A 256 -3.18 18.29 -14.66
N GLY A 257 -2.10 17.61 -14.24
CA GLY A 257 -0.72 18.05 -14.40
C GLY A 257 -0.07 17.68 -15.75
N GLY A 258 -0.81 17.04 -16.67
CA GLY A 258 -0.29 16.57 -17.96
C GLY A 258 0.66 15.37 -17.86
N ILE A 259 0.59 14.60 -16.78
CA ILE A 259 1.44 13.44 -16.52
C ILE A 259 0.61 12.17 -16.67
N GLU A 260 0.90 11.40 -17.72
CA GLU A 260 0.31 10.09 -17.93
C GLU A 260 1.26 8.99 -17.40
N VAL A 261 0.68 8.01 -16.73
CA VAL A 261 1.29 6.71 -16.38
C VAL A 261 0.49 5.56 -17.01
N LEU A 262 1.03 4.34 -17.00
CA LEU A 262 0.41 3.18 -17.65
C LEU A 262 -1.07 2.98 -17.29
N THR A 263 -1.43 3.06 -16.01
CA THR A 263 -2.82 2.89 -15.53
C THR A 263 -3.77 3.94 -16.11
N THR A 264 -3.37 5.21 -16.13
CA THR A 264 -4.15 6.28 -16.76
C THR A 264 -4.21 6.15 -18.28
N LYS A 265 -3.15 5.66 -18.93
CA LYS A 265 -3.17 5.45 -20.38
C LYS A 265 -4.18 4.38 -20.78
N ILE A 266 -4.24 3.28 -20.02
CA ILE A 266 -5.25 2.23 -20.21
C ILE A 266 -6.66 2.84 -20.12
N PHE A 267 -6.91 3.65 -19.08
CA PHE A 267 -8.19 4.34 -18.91
C PHE A 267 -8.53 5.30 -20.05
N LEU A 268 -7.55 6.08 -20.53
CA LEU A 268 -7.74 7.03 -21.64
C LEU A 268 -8.02 6.31 -22.96
N GLN A 269 -7.44 5.13 -23.22
CA GLN A 269 -7.81 4.35 -24.41
C GLN A 269 -9.24 3.80 -24.34
N PHE A 270 -9.72 3.54 -23.12
CA PHE A 270 -11.08 3.06 -22.87
C PHE A 270 -12.13 4.19 -22.91
N ARG A 271 -11.85 5.38 -22.34
CA ARG A 271 -12.84 6.48 -22.16
C ARG A 271 -12.51 7.78 -22.86
N GLY A 272 -11.27 7.99 -23.30
CA GLY A 272 -10.80 9.25 -23.88
C GLY A 272 -11.22 9.48 -25.32
N HIS A 273 -11.88 8.49 -25.96
CA HIS A 273 -12.30 8.55 -27.35
C HIS A 273 -13.81 8.30 -27.48
N ILE A 274 -14.42 8.90 -28.52
CA ILE A 274 -15.85 8.71 -28.85
C ILE A 274 -16.16 7.22 -29.04
N ILE A 275 -15.24 6.49 -29.68
CA ILE A 275 -15.31 5.04 -29.83
C ILE A 275 -14.16 4.43 -29.03
N PRO A 276 -14.44 3.66 -27.96
CA PRO A 276 -13.42 3.00 -27.15
C PRO A 276 -12.47 2.14 -27.98
N ARG A 277 -11.19 2.15 -27.62
CA ARG A 277 -10.13 1.34 -28.25
C ARG A 277 -9.73 0.22 -27.29
N TYR A 278 -10.54 -0.82 -27.19
CA TYR A 278 -10.31 -1.92 -26.22
C TYR A 278 -9.03 -2.71 -26.53
N GLY A 279 -8.61 -2.80 -27.79
CA GLY A 279 -7.41 -3.49 -28.26
C GLY A 279 -6.14 -2.77 -27.83
N GLU A 280 -6.08 -1.45 -28.01
CA GLU A 280 -4.98 -0.62 -27.50
C GLU A 280 -4.96 -0.62 -25.96
N ALA A 281 -6.13 -0.46 -25.31
CA ALA A 281 -6.23 -0.54 -23.84
C ALA A 281 -5.76 -1.89 -23.29
N SER A 282 -6.12 -2.98 -23.98
CA SER A 282 -5.70 -4.34 -23.62
C SER A 282 -4.21 -4.55 -23.86
N ALA A 283 -3.64 -4.02 -24.94
CA ALA A 283 -2.20 -4.07 -25.19
C ALA A 283 -1.40 -3.34 -24.09
N TYR A 284 -1.82 -2.13 -23.69
CA TYR A 284 -1.21 -1.45 -22.52
C TYR A 284 -1.39 -2.24 -21.21
N SER A 285 -2.54 -2.91 -21.02
CA SER A 285 -2.79 -3.76 -19.86
C SER A 285 -1.85 -4.97 -19.81
N VAL A 286 -1.62 -5.63 -20.94
CA VAL A 286 -0.66 -6.74 -21.05
C VAL A 286 0.76 -6.27 -20.75
N LEU A 287 1.15 -5.07 -21.20
CA LEU A 287 2.45 -4.48 -20.87
C LEU A 287 2.59 -4.21 -19.36
N LEU A 288 1.56 -3.67 -18.72
CA LEU A 288 1.53 -3.45 -17.27
C LEU A 288 1.62 -4.78 -16.51
N ILE A 289 0.84 -5.79 -16.90
CA ILE A 289 0.89 -7.13 -16.30
C ILE A 289 2.29 -7.74 -16.46
N GLY A 290 2.91 -7.61 -17.64
CA GLY A 290 4.27 -8.08 -17.88
C GLY A 290 5.30 -7.39 -16.98
N LEU A 291 5.17 -6.08 -16.78
CA LEU A 291 6.04 -5.31 -15.88
C LEU A 291 5.87 -5.75 -14.41
N VAL A 292 4.63 -5.91 -13.94
CA VAL A 292 4.33 -6.41 -12.59
C VAL A 292 4.86 -7.83 -12.41
N ALA A 293 4.64 -8.73 -13.38
CA ALA A 293 5.13 -10.09 -13.36
C ALA A 293 6.66 -10.15 -13.27
N LEU A 294 7.38 -9.31 -14.02
CA LEU A 294 8.83 -9.19 -13.96
C LEU A 294 9.30 -8.84 -12.54
N VAL A 295 8.65 -7.85 -11.92
CA VAL A 295 8.96 -7.40 -10.56
C VAL A 295 8.66 -8.49 -9.53
N LEU A 296 7.54 -9.21 -9.67
CA LEU A 296 7.18 -10.31 -8.78
C LEU A 296 8.13 -11.50 -8.92
N VAL A 297 8.58 -11.83 -10.13
CA VAL A 297 9.61 -12.86 -10.35
C VAL A 297 10.92 -12.45 -9.69
N PHE A 298 11.32 -11.19 -9.82
CA PHE A 298 12.50 -10.65 -9.14
C PHE A 298 12.35 -10.69 -7.61
N TYR A 299 11.19 -10.31 -7.08
CA TYR A 299 10.85 -10.40 -5.66
C TYR A 299 10.97 -11.82 -5.12
N HIS A 300 10.32 -12.78 -5.79
CA HIS A 300 10.38 -14.18 -5.42
C HIS A 300 11.82 -14.68 -5.42
N ARG A 301 12.61 -14.29 -6.45
CA ARG A 301 14.01 -14.68 -6.55
C ARG A 301 14.92 -14.03 -5.51
N ALA A 302 14.62 -12.83 -5.06
CA ALA A 302 15.40 -12.16 -4.02
C ALA A 302 15.06 -12.68 -2.62
N THR A 303 13.82 -13.10 -2.38
CA THR A 303 13.31 -13.46 -1.04
C THR A 303 13.33 -14.96 -0.73
N GLN A 304 13.47 -15.83 -1.73
CA GLN A 304 13.59 -17.29 -1.56
C GLN A 304 14.70 -17.73 -0.57
N HIS A 305 15.72 -16.91 -0.34
CA HIS A 305 16.78 -17.18 0.64
C HIS A 305 16.66 -16.39 1.95
N ALA A 306 15.76 -15.40 2.01
CA ALA A 306 15.58 -14.51 3.16
C ALA A 306 14.91 -15.20 4.37
N TYR A 307 14.10 -16.24 4.13
CA TYR A 307 13.36 -16.94 5.19
C TYR A 307 14.22 -17.85 6.10
N LYS A 308 15.56 -17.83 5.95
CA LYS A 308 16.47 -18.64 6.79
C LYS A 308 16.87 -17.99 8.12
N PHE A 309 16.48 -16.75 8.40
CA PHE A 309 16.76 -16.09 9.69
C PHE A 309 15.67 -16.38 10.72
N THR A 310 15.42 -17.65 11.03
CA THR A 310 14.70 -18.01 12.25
C THR A 310 15.70 -17.96 13.39
N THR A 311 15.78 -16.84 14.10
CA THR A 311 16.44 -16.82 15.40
C THR A 311 15.50 -17.49 16.40
N VAL A 312 15.95 -18.61 16.97
CA VAL A 312 15.26 -19.26 18.09
C VAL A 312 15.32 -18.29 19.27
N THR A 313 14.29 -17.47 19.43
CA THR A 313 14.16 -16.61 20.61
C THR A 313 13.74 -17.48 21.79
N GLY A 314 14.51 -17.41 22.88
CA GLY A 314 14.15 -18.09 24.13
C GLY A 314 12.80 -17.59 24.63
N ARG A 315 11.97 -18.50 25.16
CA ARG A 315 10.67 -18.16 25.76
C ARG A 315 10.86 -17.06 26.81
N GLY A 316 10.25 -15.89 26.59
CA GLY A 316 10.00 -14.90 27.66
C GLY A 316 10.86 -13.64 27.70
N TYR A 317 11.76 -13.39 26.74
CA TYR A 317 12.54 -12.13 26.75
C TYR A 317 11.73 -10.95 26.19
N ARG A 318 11.61 -9.85 26.95
CA ARG A 318 10.98 -8.59 26.51
C ARG A 318 12.10 -7.65 26.04
N PRO A 319 12.11 -7.19 24.78
CA PRO A 319 13.07 -6.20 24.32
C PRO A 319 13.09 -4.98 25.24
N ARG A 320 14.30 -4.60 25.68
CA ARG A 320 14.51 -3.31 26.35
C ARG A 320 14.29 -2.21 25.32
N ARG A 321 13.43 -1.25 25.65
CA ARG A 321 13.21 -0.09 24.77
C ARG A 321 14.34 0.91 24.94
N ILE A 322 14.73 1.53 23.84
CA ILE A 322 15.67 2.63 23.84
C ILE A 322 15.00 3.85 24.50
N GLU A 323 15.61 4.34 25.58
CA GLU A 323 15.17 5.56 26.26
C GLU A 323 15.63 6.79 25.47
N LEU A 324 14.68 7.58 24.95
CA LEU A 324 14.97 8.77 24.14
C LEU A 324 15.31 10.00 24.98
N GLY A 325 15.09 9.97 26.30
CA GLY A 325 15.28 11.11 27.19
C GLY A 325 14.49 12.34 26.71
N SER A 326 15.15 13.48 26.53
CA SER A 326 14.53 14.73 26.04
C SER A 326 13.88 14.59 24.65
N TRP A 327 14.35 13.66 23.82
CA TRP A 327 13.81 13.40 22.48
C TRP A 327 12.50 12.60 22.49
N ARG A 328 12.06 12.11 23.65
CA ARG A 328 10.81 11.35 23.80
C ARG A 328 9.60 12.11 23.26
N ARG A 329 9.53 13.44 23.49
CA ARG A 329 8.42 14.27 22.98
C ARG A 329 8.45 14.38 21.47
N VAL A 330 9.63 14.57 20.89
CA VAL A 330 9.82 14.62 19.44
C VAL A 330 9.40 13.29 18.81
N GLY A 331 9.82 12.17 19.40
CA GLY A 331 9.38 10.84 18.95
C GLY A 331 7.85 10.68 19.01
N GLY A 332 7.23 11.14 20.10
CA GLY A 332 5.77 11.19 20.21
C GLY A 332 5.11 12.01 19.10
N CYS A 333 5.62 13.22 18.82
CA CYS A 333 5.12 14.07 17.75
C CYS A 333 5.27 13.42 16.37
N CYS A 334 6.38 12.71 16.11
CA CYS A 334 6.55 11.94 14.89
C CYS A 334 5.48 10.84 14.75
N LEU A 335 5.18 10.11 15.83
CA LEU A 335 4.12 9.10 15.82
C LEU A 335 2.71 9.69 15.58
N LEU A 336 2.48 10.93 16.02
CA LEU A 336 1.25 11.67 15.72
C LEU A 336 1.14 12.11 14.25
N LEU A 337 2.18 11.96 13.43
CA LEU A 337 2.06 12.18 11.99
C LEU A 337 1.05 11.21 11.37
N LEU A 338 1.02 9.92 11.76
CA LEU A 338 0.10 8.93 11.18
C LEU A 338 -1.38 9.34 11.28
N PRO A 339 -1.93 9.69 12.46
CA PRO A 339 -3.30 10.18 12.53
C PRO A 339 -3.48 11.50 11.78
N LEU A 340 -2.52 12.42 11.79
CA LEU A 340 -2.62 13.67 11.04
C LEU A 340 -2.72 13.44 9.53
N LEU A 341 -1.95 12.49 8.99
CA LEU A 341 -2.02 12.12 7.57
C LEU A 341 -3.39 11.59 7.15
N GLN A 342 -4.14 10.99 8.07
CA GLN A 342 -5.50 10.52 7.79
C GLN A 342 -6.56 11.60 8.03
N ILE A 343 -6.42 12.39 9.10
CA ILE A 343 -7.44 13.35 9.55
C ILE A 343 -7.41 14.62 8.70
N LEU A 344 -6.24 15.15 8.35
CA LEU A 344 -6.13 16.40 7.59
C LEU A 344 -6.90 16.40 6.25
N PRO A 345 -6.73 15.40 5.36
CA PRO A 345 -7.50 15.37 4.11
C PRO A 345 -9.01 15.24 4.35
N LEU A 346 -9.44 14.51 5.39
CA LEU A 346 -10.85 14.39 5.75
C LEU A 346 -11.43 15.71 6.27
N VAL A 347 -10.69 16.42 7.11
CA VAL A 347 -11.10 17.74 7.60
C VAL A 347 -11.22 18.73 6.45
N ALA A 348 -10.28 18.73 5.50
CA ALA A 348 -10.37 19.58 4.31
C ALA A 348 -11.62 19.26 3.47
N LEU A 349 -11.99 17.99 3.37
CA LEU A 349 -13.18 17.54 2.65
C LEU A 349 -14.47 17.95 3.37
N VAL A 350 -14.56 17.73 4.69
CA VAL A 350 -15.71 18.17 5.50
C VAL A 350 -15.85 19.69 5.46
N TRP A 351 -14.74 20.42 5.50
CA TRP A 351 -14.76 21.88 5.35
C TRP A 351 -15.30 22.30 3.99
N ALA A 352 -14.83 21.67 2.91
CA ALA A 352 -15.29 21.97 1.56
C ALA A 352 -16.77 21.63 1.35
N SER A 353 -17.27 20.53 1.94
CA SER A 353 -18.66 20.11 1.76
C SER A 353 -19.67 21.03 2.46
N LEU A 354 -19.23 21.82 3.45
CA LEU A 354 -20.05 22.79 4.16
C LEU A 354 -20.14 24.16 3.48
N LEU A 355 -19.35 24.39 2.43
CA LEU A 355 -19.24 25.70 1.78
C LEU A 355 -19.83 25.68 0.37
N PRO A 356 -20.44 26.79 -0.09
CA PRO A 356 -20.97 26.89 -1.46
C PRO A 356 -19.86 26.90 -2.52
N TYR A 357 -18.68 27.40 -2.18
CA TYR A 357 -17.47 27.36 -2.98
C TYR A 357 -16.26 27.21 -2.06
N MET A 358 -15.19 26.62 -2.57
CA MET A 358 -13.98 26.39 -1.78
C MET A 358 -13.32 27.72 -1.39
N GLN A 359 -13.15 27.93 -0.10
CA GLN A 359 -12.51 29.12 0.47
C GLN A 359 -11.80 28.78 1.78
N GLN A 360 -10.83 29.61 2.13
CA GLN A 360 -10.03 29.44 3.34
C GLN A 360 -10.83 29.63 4.64
N LEU A 361 -10.28 29.10 5.74
CA LEU A 361 -10.82 29.32 7.07
C LEU A 361 -10.76 30.83 7.40
N SER A 362 -11.92 31.49 7.39
CA SER A 362 -12.04 32.91 7.70
C SER A 362 -13.39 33.19 8.34
N GLY A 363 -13.52 34.31 9.06
CA GLY A 363 -14.80 34.72 9.65
C GLY A 363 -15.92 34.84 8.62
N LYS A 364 -15.59 35.25 7.38
CA LYS A 364 -16.54 35.31 6.26
C LYS A 364 -16.94 33.93 5.76
N ALA A 365 -16.01 32.97 5.71
CA ALA A 365 -16.31 31.60 5.33
C ALA A 365 -17.23 30.91 6.36
N LEU A 366 -17.00 31.16 7.66
CA LEU A 366 -17.88 30.67 8.74
C LEU A 366 -19.32 31.19 8.61
N ALA A 367 -19.50 32.42 8.11
CA ALA A 367 -20.84 33.00 7.93
C ALA A 367 -21.67 32.34 6.81
N VAL A 368 -21.04 31.60 5.90
CA VAL A 368 -21.72 30.93 4.77
C VAL A 368 -21.69 29.41 4.87
N VAL A 369 -21.24 28.87 6.00
CA VAL A 369 -21.33 27.44 6.32
C VAL A 369 -22.80 27.01 6.31
N SER A 370 -23.12 25.99 5.52
CA SER A 370 -24.48 25.47 5.44
C SER A 370 -24.52 23.99 5.03
N LEU A 371 -25.62 23.31 5.37
CA LEU A 371 -25.86 21.93 4.93
C LEU A 371 -26.53 21.84 3.54
N LYS A 372 -26.55 22.94 2.76
CA LYS A 372 -27.22 22.99 1.46
C LYS A 372 -26.69 21.95 0.48
N ASN A 373 -25.38 21.71 0.45
CA ASN A 373 -24.78 20.71 -0.43
C ASN A 373 -25.28 19.29 -0.11
N TYR A 374 -25.50 18.96 1.16
CA TYR A 374 -26.08 17.68 1.54
C TYR A 374 -27.55 17.57 1.13
N LEU A 375 -28.34 18.63 1.32
CA LEU A 375 -29.73 18.66 0.86
C LEU A 375 -29.83 18.49 -0.66
N THR A 376 -28.96 19.17 -1.43
CA THR A 376 -28.87 18.99 -2.88
C THR A 376 -28.48 17.55 -3.22
N ALA A 377 -27.50 16.98 -2.53
CA ALA A 377 -27.04 15.61 -2.80
C ALA A 377 -28.11 14.55 -2.51
N PHE A 378 -28.88 14.69 -1.42
CA PHE A 378 -29.98 13.76 -1.10
C PHE A 378 -31.21 13.94 -1.99
N ASN A 379 -31.34 15.08 -2.67
CA ASN A 379 -32.40 15.33 -3.65
C ASN A 379 -31.98 14.95 -5.08
N ASP A 380 -30.71 14.65 -5.32
CA ASP A 380 -30.22 14.19 -6.62
C ASP A 380 -30.55 12.70 -6.80
N SER A 381 -31.44 12.40 -7.75
CA SER A 381 -31.87 11.04 -8.06
C SER A 381 -30.69 10.13 -8.42
N THR A 382 -29.64 10.68 -9.03
CA THR A 382 -28.43 9.94 -9.40
C THR A 382 -27.68 9.46 -8.17
N ILE A 383 -27.50 10.36 -7.18
CA ILE A 383 -26.79 10.03 -5.93
C ILE A 383 -27.63 9.06 -5.11
N VAL A 384 -28.94 9.29 -4.98
CA VAL A 384 -29.83 8.37 -4.26
C VAL A 384 -29.82 6.99 -4.92
N SER A 385 -29.88 6.91 -6.25
CA SER A 385 -29.79 5.63 -6.96
C SER A 385 -28.46 4.92 -6.74
N ALA A 386 -27.36 5.66 -6.60
CA ALA A 386 -26.04 5.10 -6.32
C ALA A 386 -25.85 4.63 -4.86
N ILE A 387 -26.71 5.08 -3.93
CA ILE A 387 -26.73 4.59 -2.55
C ILE A 387 -27.57 3.30 -2.43
N VAL A 388 -28.63 3.19 -3.24
CA VAL A 388 -29.58 2.06 -3.19
C VAL A 388 -29.06 0.84 -3.96
N ASN A 389 -28.40 1.07 -5.10
CA ASN A 389 -27.77 0.02 -5.92
C ASN A 389 -26.38 -0.33 -5.41
#